data_AF-A0A972L8X2-F1
#
_entry.id   AF-A0A972L8X2-F1
#
_cell.length_a   1.000
_cell.length_b   1.000
_cell.length_c   1.000
_cell.angle_alpha   90.00
_cell.angle_beta   90.00
_cell.angle_gamma   90.00
#
_symmetry.space_group_name_H-M   'P 1'
#
loop_
_entity.id
_entity.type
_entity.pdbx_description
1 polymer ?
#
loop_
_entity_poly.entity_id
_entity_poly.type
_entity_poly.pdbx_seq_one_letter_code
_entity_poly.pdbx_strand_id
1 'polypeptide(L)'
;MSVVVKKIGNRRYAYLASRKGGKVVHQYLGALSNRKVREKIEILKKKKEIPERFTYLFWDADVSKIELHRNACYIIEKVLEFGDLHALWWIQSIYPSCKIIEICEVSRKISGRSKNFWRIWFGTPS
;
A
#
# COMPACT_ATOMS: atom_id res chain seq x y z
N MET A 1 -7.43 -5.06 -3.42
CA MET A 1 -8.38 -6.01 -2.75
C MET A 1 -9.10 -5.25 -1.63
N SER A 2 -10.35 -5.55 -1.31
CA SER A 2 -11.14 -4.92 -0.22
C SER A 2 -11.86 -5.99 0.62
N VAL A 3 -12.18 -5.72 1.88
CA VAL A 3 -13.03 -6.61 2.68
C VAL A 3 -14.47 -6.14 2.51
N VAL A 4 -15.35 -7.06 2.16
CA VAL A 4 -16.80 -6.82 1.97
C VAL A 4 -17.56 -7.65 2.99
N VAL A 5 -18.54 -7.05 3.64
CA VAL A 5 -19.44 -7.74 4.58
C VAL A 5 -20.80 -7.90 3.94
N LYS A 6 -21.34 -9.13 3.97
CA LYS A 6 -22.71 -9.42 3.51
C LYS A 6 -23.56 -9.90 4.68
N LYS A 7 -24.80 -9.43 4.75
CA LYS A 7 -25.82 -9.91 5.69
C LYS A 7 -26.71 -10.94 4.97
N ILE A 8 -26.85 -12.13 5.56
CA ILE A 8 -27.72 -13.20 5.07
C ILE A 8 -28.55 -13.68 6.27
N GLY A 9 -29.86 -13.43 6.24
CA GLY A 9 -30.73 -13.55 7.40
C GLY A 9 -30.23 -12.66 8.55
N ASN A 10 -30.07 -13.23 9.75
CA ASN A 10 -29.55 -12.52 10.92
C ASN A 10 -28.02 -12.64 11.10
N ARG A 11 -27.32 -13.29 10.17
CA ARG A 11 -25.87 -13.52 10.24
C ARG A 11 -25.12 -12.60 9.27
N ARG A 12 -23.90 -12.21 9.65
CA ARG A 12 -23.00 -11.41 8.82
C ARG A 12 -21.74 -12.20 8.48
N TYR A 13 -21.34 -12.12 7.22
CA TYR A 13 -20.23 -12.89 6.64
C TYR A 13 -19.25 -11.97 5.94
N ALA A 14 -17.97 -12.23 6.11
CA ALA A 14 -16.89 -11.46 5.50
C ALA A 14 -16.34 -12.15 4.26
N TYR A 15 -16.04 -11.35 3.24
CA TYR A 15 -15.46 -11.78 1.99
C TYR A 15 -14.29 -10.88 1.64
N LEU A 16 -13.23 -11.46 1.07
CA LEU A 16 -12.14 -10.71 0.44
C LEU A 16 -12.48 -10.52 -1.03
N ALA A 17 -12.73 -9.27 -1.43
CA ALA A 17 -12.94 -8.89 -2.80
C ALA A 17 -11.59 -8.60 -3.47
N SER A 18 -11.33 -9.27 -4.58
CA SER A 18 -10.13 -9.11 -5.40
C SER A 18 -10.51 -9.06 -6.87
N ARG A 19 -9.69 -8.42 -7.70
CA ARG A 19 -9.89 -8.39 -9.15
C ARG A 19 -8.95 -9.40 -9.80
N LYS A 20 -9.49 -10.35 -10.56
CA LYS A 20 -8.71 -11.36 -11.30
C LYS A 20 -9.31 -11.49 -12.71
N GLY A 21 -8.50 -11.21 -13.74
CA GLY A 21 -8.95 -11.27 -15.14
C GLY A 21 -10.18 -10.38 -15.43
N GLY A 22 -10.18 -9.14 -14.92
CA GLY A 22 -11.29 -8.18 -15.11
C GLY A 22 -12.53 -8.42 -14.24
N LYS A 23 -12.71 -9.61 -13.68
CA LYS A 23 -13.85 -9.97 -12.80
C LYS A 23 -13.52 -9.73 -11.32
N VAL A 24 -14.53 -9.34 -10.54
CA VAL A 24 -14.42 -9.26 -9.08
C VAL A 24 -14.75 -10.63 -8.49
N VAL A 25 -13.81 -11.20 -7.76
CA VAL A 25 -13.94 -12.47 -7.05
C VAL A 25 -14.07 -12.21 -5.56
N HIS A 26 -15.07 -12.83 -4.94
CA HIS A 26 -15.31 -12.79 -3.50
C HIS A 26 -14.87 -14.10 -2.85
N GLN A 27 -13.72 -14.10 -2.19
CA GLN A 27 -13.25 -15.24 -1.41
C GLN A 27 -13.85 -15.17 0.00
N TYR A 28 -14.50 -16.24 0.44
CA TYR A 28 -15.09 -16.29 1.78
C TYR A 28 -14.02 -16.29 2.88
N LEU A 29 -14.16 -15.41 3.86
CA LEU A 29 -13.27 -15.32 5.02
C LEU A 29 -13.85 -15.99 6.27
N GLY A 30 -15.18 -16.03 6.41
CA GLY A 30 -15.86 -16.58 7.57
C GLY A 30 -17.02 -15.72 8.08
N ALA A 31 -17.71 -16.20 9.11
CA ALA A 31 -18.72 -15.44 9.82
C ALA A 31 -18.09 -14.36 10.72
N LEU A 32 -18.68 -13.16 10.77
CA LEU A 32 -18.24 -12.10 11.66
C LEU A 32 -18.45 -12.43 13.15
N SER A 33 -19.23 -13.45 13.51
CA SER A 33 -19.30 -13.91 14.91
C SER A 33 -17.98 -14.54 15.38
N ASN A 34 -17.15 -15.05 14.47
CA ASN A 34 -15.89 -15.69 14.82
C ASN A 34 -14.80 -14.63 15.09
N ARG A 35 -14.22 -14.66 16.30
CA ARG A 35 -13.15 -13.76 16.72
C ARG A 35 -11.95 -13.77 15.78
N LYS A 36 -11.49 -14.94 15.33
CA LYS A 36 -10.35 -15.07 14.40
C LYS A 36 -10.62 -14.39 13.06
N VAL A 37 -11.89 -14.39 12.60
CA VAL A 37 -12.28 -13.71 11.36
C VAL A 37 -12.21 -12.20 11.54
N ARG A 38 -12.66 -11.66 12.68
CA ARG A 38 -12.54 -10.22 13.00
C ARG A 38 -11.07 -9.80 13.07
N GLU A 39 -10.24 -10.54 13.79
CA GLU A 39 -8.79 -10.28 13.90
C GLU A 39 -8.13 -10.28 12.51
N LYS A 40 -8.46 -11.26 11.66
CA LYS A 40 -7.97 -11.33 10.28
C LYS A 40 -8.40 -10.12 9.45
N ILE A 41 -9.63 -9.64 9.61
CA ILE A 41 -10.12 -8.45 8.90
C ILE A 41 -9.36 -7.21 9.33
N GLU A 42 -9.12 -7.03 10.63
CA GLU A 42 -8.37 -5.87 11.14
C GLU A 42 -6.91 -5.89 10.67
N ILE A 43 -6.26 -7.06 10.66
CA ILE A 43 -4.91 -7.20 10.06
C ILE A 43 -4.93 -6.82 8.57
N LEU A 44 -5.94 -7.26 7.81
CA LEU A 44 -6.08 -6.95 6.39
C LEU A 44 -6.40 -5.47 6.11
N LYS A 45 -7.07 -4.78 7.03
CA LYS A 45 -7.27 -3.33 6.96
C LYS A 45 -5.97 -2.60 7.27
N LYS A 46 -5.31 -2.93 8.38
CA LYS A 46 -4.05 -2.30 8.80
C LYS A 46 -2.94 -2.44 7.76
N LYS A 47 -2.89 -3.55 7.02
CA LYS A 47 -1.96 -3.74 5.89
C LYS A 47 -2.21 -2.78 4.71
N LYS A 48 -3.35 -2.09 4.64
CA LYS A 48 -3.70 -1.13 3.59
C LYS A 48 -3.56 0.32 4.00
N GLU A 49 -3.26 0.56 5.26
CA GLU A 49 -3.07 1.89 5.80
C GLU A 49 -1.59 2.23 5.83
N ILE A 50 -1.29 3.51 5.84
CA ILE A 50 0.07 3.99 6.07
C ILE A 50 0.39 3.75 7.55
N PRO A 51 1.50 3.06 7.88
CA PRO A 51 1.93 2.91 9.26
C PRO A 51 2.13 4.27 9.92
N GLU A 52 1.70 4.40 11.17
CA GLU A 52 1.76 5.65 11.95
C GLU A 52 3.14 6.31 11.90
N ARG A 53 4.22 5.52 12.02
CA ARG A 53 5.60 5.99 11.96
C ARG A 53 6.02 6.63 10.63
N PHE A 54 5.24 6.48 9.55
CA PHE A 54 5.52 7.06 8.23
C PHE A 54 4.55 8.17 7.86
N THR A 55 3.59 8.50 8.74
CA THR A 55 2.64 9.60 8.50
C THR A 55 3.33 10.94 8.32
N TYR A 56 4.50 11.13 8.95
CA TYR A 56 5.33 12.32 8.81
C TYR A 56 5.76 12.60 7.37
N LEU A 57 5.73 11.63 6.45
CA LEU A 57 6.07 11.82 5.03
C LEU A 57 4.97 12.52 4.23
N PHE A 58 3.77 12.61 4.78
CA PHE A 58 2.55 13.02 4.10
C PHE A 58 1.95 14.28 4.71
N TRP A 59 2.80 15.21 5.17
CA TRP A 59 2.38 16.45 5.85
C TRP A 59 1.47 17.36 4.99
N ASP A 60 1.50 17.18 3.67
CA ASP A 60 0.73 17.95 2.69
C ASP A 60 -0.57 17.26 2.23
N ALA A 61 -0.94 16.14 2.85
CA ALA A 61 -2.13 15.39 2.49
C ALA A 61 -2.87 14.80 3.70
N ASP A 62 -4.17 14.58 3.53
CA ASP A 62 -4.97 13.82 4.47
C ASP A 62 -4.66 12.32 4.33
N VAL A 63 -3.87 11.79 5.28
CA VAL A 63 -3.42 10.39 5.29
C VAL A 63 -4.58 9.40 5.18
N SER A 64 -5.75 9.74 5.74
CA SER A 64 -6.93 8.85 5.71
C SER A 64 -7.49 8.62 4.30
N LYS A 65 -7.15 9.50 3.34
CA LYS A 65 -7.59 9.42 1.96
C LYS A 65 -6.54 8.81 1.02
N ILE A 66 -5.36 8.47 1.53
CA ILE A 66 -4.29 7.90 0.71
C ILE A 66 -4.52 6.39 0.54
N GLU A 67 -4.89 5.97 -0.67
CA GLU A 67 -5.00 4.57 -1.03
C GLU A 67 -3.66 4.03 -1.56
N LEU A 68 -3.02 3.09 -0.85
CA LEU A 68 -1.68 2.57 -1.19
C LEU A 68 -1.51 2.19 -2.67
N HIS A 69 -2.51 1.58 -3.30
CA HIS A 69 -2.40 1.19 -4.71
C HIS A 69 -2.73 2.32 -5.70
N ARG A 70 -3.69 3.19 -5.40
CA ARG A 70 -4.09 4.28 -6.31
C ARG A 70 -3.10 5.44 -6.26
N ASN A 71 -2.52 5.68 -5.09
CA ASN A 71 -1.58 6.76 -4.84
C ASN A 71 -0.12 6.28 -4.86
N ALA A 72 0.17 5.14 -5.50
CA ALA A 72 1.51 4.53 -5.50
C ALA A 72 2.61 5.50 -5.94
N CYS A 73 2.37 6.29 -6.99
CA CYS A 73 3.34 7.31 -7.46
C CYS A 73 3.66 8.32 -6.35
N TYR A 74 2.63 8.94 -5.76
CA TYR A 74 2.80 9.91 -4.69
C TYR A 74 3.49 9.32 -3.45
N ILE A 75 3.16 8.10 -3.05
CA ILE A 75 3.78 7.43 -1.89
C ILE A 75 5.25 7.16 -2.14
N ILE A 76 5.59 6.62 -3.32
CA ILE A 76 6.98 6.33 -3.69
C ILE A 76 7.78 7.64 -3.79
N GLU A 77 7.22 8.69 -4.39
CA GLU A 77 7.84 10.03 -4.43
C GLU A 77 8.19 10.53 -3.03
N LYS A 78 7.25 10.46 -2.07
CA LYS A 78 7.48 10.93 -0.70
C LYS A 78 8.56 10.12 0.03
N VAL A 79 8.55 8.80 -0.14
CA VAL A 79 9.55 7.94 0.49
C VAL A 79 10.94 8.13 -0.10
N LEU A 80 11.05 8.24 -1.43
CA LEU A 80 12.35 8.45 -2.06
C LEU A 80 12.91 9.85 -1.79
N GLU A 81 12.07 10.88 -1.63
CA GLU A 81 12.56 12.24 -1.37
C GLU A 81 12.84 12.50 0.12
N PHE A 82 12.00 11.98 1.03
CA PHE A 82 12.03 12.36 2.45
C PHE A 82 12.11 11.18 3.42
N GLY A 83 12.08 9.95 2.91
CA GLY A 83 12.07 8.73 3.70
C GLY A 83 13.45 8.23 4.09
N ASP A 84 13.47 7.36 5.09
CA ASP A 84 14.64 6.59 5.51
C ASP A 84 14.61 5.17 4.91
N LEU A 85 15.59 4.34 5.29
CA LEU A 85 15.65 2.95 4.85
C LEU A 85 14.48 2.10 5.37
N HIS A 86 13.89 2.46 6.51
CA HIS A 86 12.70 1.76 7.01
C HIS A 86 11.47 2.06 6.16
N ALA A 87 11.32 3.30 5.70
CA ALA A 87 10.29 3.72 4.76
C ALA A 87 10.48 3.04 3.40
N LEU A 88 11.73 2.88 2.95
CA LEU A 88 12.06 2.11 1.75
C LEU A 88 11.62 0.65 1.88
N TRP A 89 12.01 -0.05 2.95
CA TRP A 89 11.59 -1.44 3.17
C TRP A 89 10.07 -1.59 3.23
N TRP A 90 9.39 -0.60 3.79
CA TRP A 90 7.93 -0.58 3.81
C TRP A 90 7.33 -0.51 2.41
N ILE A 91 7.78 0.43 1.55
CA ILE A 91 7.26 0.48 0.18
C ILE A 91 7.66 -0.74 -0.66
N GLN A 92 8.82 -1.35 -0.41
CA GLN A 92 9.23 -2.61 -1.05
C GLN A 92 8.36 -3.80 -0.64
N SER A 93 7.75 -3.77 0.54
CA SER A 93 6.78 -4.80 0.95
C SER A 93 5.43 -4.69 0.22
N ILE A 94 5.17 -3.57 -0.47
CA ILE A 94 3.90 -3.25 -1.13
C ILE A 94 4.04 -3.24 -2.64
N TYR A 95 5.12 -2.64 -3.17
CA TYR A 95 5.35 -2.45 -4.60
C TYR A 95 6.56 -3.25 -5.06
N PRO A 96 6.52 -3.80 -6.28
CA PRO A 96 7.70 -4.44 -6.85
C PRO A 96 8.80 -3.40 -7.09
N SER A 97 10.06 -3.78 -6.90
CA SER A 97 11.21 -2.87 -7.01
C SER A 97 11.28 -2.17 -8.37
N CYS A 98 10.87 -2.84 -9.46
CA CYS A 98 10.81 -2.24 -10.79
C CYS A 98 9.88 -1.01 -10.86
N LYS A 99 8.76 -1.02 -10.13
CA LYS A 99 7.83 0.12 -10.02
C LYS A 99 8.46 1.29 -9.29
N ILE A 100 9.22 1.00 -8.24
CA ILE A 100 9.91 2.01 -7.43
C ILE A 100 11.00 2.69 -8.27
N ILE A 101 11.81 1.90 -8.98
CA ILE A 101 12.84 2.37 -9.90
C ILE A 101 12.22 3.19 -11.04
N GLU A 102 11.15 2.70 -11.68
CA GLU A 102 10.42 3.43 -12.72
C GLU A 102 10.04 4.84 -12.25
N ILE A 103 9.43 4.95 -11.06
CA ILE A 103 9.00 6.24 -10.49
C ILE A 103 10.21 7.12 -10.12
N CYS A 104 11.27 6.53 -9.58
CA CYS A 104 12.53 7.23 -9.31
C CYS A 104 13.05 7.93 -10.57
N GLU A 105 13.05 7.24 -11.71
CA GLU A 105 13.54 7.79 -12.97
C GLU A 105 12.61 8.86 -13.55
N VAL A 106 11.30 8.58 -13.64
CA VAL A 106 10.37 9.45 -14.39
C VAL A 106 9.83 10.63 -13.57
N SER A 107 9.81 10.56 -12.23
CA SER A 107 9.21 11.62 -11.42
C SER A 107 10.03 12.91 -11.48
N ARG A 108 9.37 14.04 -11.70
CA ARG A 108 9.97 15.38 -11.60
C ARG A 108 9.97 15.92 -10.18
N LYS A 109 9.34 15.24 -9.23
CA LYS A 109 9.25 15.67 -7.82
C LYS A 109 10.40 15.13 -6.96
N ILE A 110 11.12 14.12 -7.46
CA ILE A 110 12.31 13.58 -6.81
C ILE A 110 13.52 14.37 -7.31
N SER A 111 14.30 14.92 -6.38
CA SER A 111 15.47 15.72 -6.70
C SER A 111 16.55 14.90 -7.39
N GLY A 112 17.36 15.53 -8.25
CA GLY A 112 18.47 14.84 -8.93
C GLY A 112 19.47 14.18 -7.96
N ARG A 113 19.68 14.81 -6.80
CA ARG A 113 20.49 14.24 -5.72
C ARG A 113 19.89 12.94 -5.19
N SER A 114 18.59 12.94 -4.88
CA SER A 114 17.89 11.75 -4.40
C SER A 114 17.90 10.64 -5.46
N LYS A 115 17.60 10.97 -6.73
CA LYS A 115 17.70 10.01 -7.84
C LYS A 115 19.06 9.36 -7.94
N ASN A 116 20.14 10.15 -7.88
CA ASN A 116 21.50 9.62 -7.95
C ASN A 116 21.80 8.65 -6.81
N PHE A 117 21.41 9.00 -5.58
CA PHE A 117 21.55 8.10 -4.43
C PHE A 117 20.81 6.78 -4.66
N TRP A 118 19.54 6.84 -5.09
CA TRP A 118 18.74 5.63 -5.30
C TRP A 118 19.21 4.81 -6.49
N ARG A 119 19.74 5.41 -7.56
CA ARG A 119 20.36 4.69 -8.67
C ARG A 119 21.53 3.83 -8.21
N ILE A 120 22.40 4.39 -7.37
CA ILE A 120 23.51 3.66 -6.77
C ILE A 120 22.97 2.53 -5.88
N TRP A 121 21.98 2.83 -5.03
CA TRP A 121 21.35 1.84 -4.16
C TRP A 121 20.74 0.66 -4.92
N PHE A 122 20.02 0.93 -6.01
CA PHE A 122 19.35 -0.09 -6.83
C PHE A 122 20.27 -0.72 -7.88
N GLY A 123 21.50 -0.25 -8.04
CA GLY A 123 22.42 -0.73 -9.08
C GLY A 123 21.97 -0.41 -10.50
N THR A 124 21.24 0.71 -10.70
CA THR A 124 20.78 1.14 -12.02
C THR A 124 21.72 2.21 -12.58
N PRO A 125 22.32 2.02 -13.78
CA PRO A 125 23.20 3.02 -14.36
C PRO A 125 22.46 4.33 -14.68
N SER A 126 23.20 5.44 -14.64
CA SER A 126 22.72 6.81 -14.88
C SER A 126 22.56 7.14 -16.35
#